data_AF-A0A7C3J6C9-F1
#
_entry.id   AF-A0A7C3J6C9-F1
#
_cell.length_a   1.000
_cell.length_b   1.000
_cell.length_c   1.000
_cell.angle_alpha   90.00
_cell.angle_beta   90.00
_cell.angle_gamma   90.00
#
_symmetry.space_group_name_H-M   'P 1'
#
loop_
_entity.id
_entity.type
_entity.pdbx_description
1 polymer ?
#
loop_
_entity_poly.entity_id
_entity_poly.type
_entity_poly.pdbx_seq_one_letter_code
_entity_poly.pdbx_strand_id
1 'polypeptide(L)'
;MQVQKNKFNFLRLFLIITIPIIIIEIIIISKLPVEGSQTNEILIKRSDKISNPINELVTYNNFIRRYKKEKGKFPEDLKKISDEYSIPQPQHVTYTTDKNYGYILQLKDDSIKAPVFTGKGIDIKNNIFKREEK
;
A
#
# COMPACT_ATOMS: atom_id res chain seq x y z
N MET A 1 -67.43 0.04 3.17
CA MET A 1 -66.30 -0.09 4.11
C MET A 1 -65.46 -1.35 3.80
N GLN A 2 -65.02 -1.53 2.54
CA GLN A 2 -64.33 -2.75 2.07
C GLN A 2 -62.91 -2.46 1.53
N VAL A 3 -62.64 -1.22 1.12
CA VAL A 3 -61.36 -0.80 0.53
C VAL A 3 -60.22 -0.72 1.56
N GLN A 4 -60.52 -0.44 2.83
CA GLN A 4 -59.51 -0.35 3.90
C GLN A 4 -58.95 -1.73 4.33
N LYS A 5 -59.76 -2.81 4.29
CA LYS A 5 -59.30 -4.16 4.64
C LYS A 5 -58.29 -4.71 3.61
N ASN A 6 -58.48 -4.43 2.32
CA ASN A 6 -57.55 -4.86 1.27
C ASN A 6 -56.21 -4.15 1.34
N LYS A 7 -56.18 -2.85 1.70
CA LYS A 7 -54.92 -2.10 1.91
C LYS A 7 -54.13 -2.64 3.10
N PHE A 8 -54.83 -3.04 4.17
CA PHE A 8 -54.19 -3.60 5.37
C PHE A 8 -53.63 -5.01 5.13
N ASN A 9 -54.33 -5.84 4.36
CA ASN A 9 -53.84 -7.16 3.95
C ASN A 9 -52.68 -7.05 2.95
N PHE A 10 -52.71 -6.08 2.02
CA PHE A 10 -51.59 -5.82 1.13
C PHE A 10 -50.35 -5.35 1.89
N LEU A 11 -50.52 -4.44 2.87
CA LEU A 11 -49.42 -3.96 3.70
C LEU A 11 -48.78 -5.08 4.52
N ARG A 12 -49.60 -5.98 5.09
CA ARG A 12 -49.12 -7.17 5.81
C ARG A 12 -48.39 -8.16 4.89
N LEU A 13 -48.95 -8.43 3.71
CA LEU A 13 -48.32 -9.33 2.74
C LEU A 13 -46.98 -8.75 2.23
N PHE A 14 -46.95 -7.43 1.99
CA PHE A 14 -45.75 -6.71 1.59
C PHE A 14 -44.66 -6.78 2.67
N LEU A 15 -45.02 -6.56 3.94
CA LEU A 15 -44.09 -6.68 5.08
C LEU A 15 -43.55 -8.11 5.26
N ILE A 16 -44.40 -9.13 5.12
CA ILE A 16 -44.00 -10.54 5.25
C ILE A 16 -43.00 -10.95 4.16
N ILE A 17 -43.08 -10.38 2.96
CA ILE A 17 -42.17 -10.71 1.86
C ILE A 17 -40.89 -9.87 1.91
N THR A 18 -41.00 -8.58 2.22
CA THR A 18 -39.84 -7.67 2.20
C THR A 18 -38.85 -7.92 3.34
N ILE A 19 -39.33 -8.21 4.54
CA ILE A 19 -38.45 -8.47 5.69
C ILE A 19 -37.49 -9.66 5.46
N PRO A 20 -37.94 -10.85 5.01
CA PRO A 20 -37.03 -11.96 4.76
C PRO A 20 -36.08 -11.72 3.59
N ILE A 21 -36.48 -10.95 2.56
CA ILE A 21 -35.58 -10.56 1.46
C ILE A 21 -34.44 -9.68 1.99
N ILE A 22 -34.75 -8.66 2.81
CA ILE A 22 -33.75 -7.79 3.44
C ILE A 22 -32.81 -8.59 4.35
N ILE A 23 -33.33 -9.56 5.11
CA ILE A 23 -32.50 -10.42 5.97
C ILE A 23 -31.55 -11.29 5.12
N ILE A 24 -32.02 -11.86 4.00
CA ILE A 24 -31.18 -12.64 3.08
C ILE A 24 -30.09 -11.75 2.46
N GLU A 25 -30.43 -10.53 2.03
CA GLU A 25 -29.45 -9.56 1.51
C GLU A 25 -28.37 -9.21 2.55
N ILE A 26 -28.74 -8.99 3.82
CA ILE A 26 -27.78 -8.72 4.90
C ILE A 26 -26.90 -9.95 5.18
N ILE A 27 -27.45 -11.18 5.16
CA ILE A 27 -26.67 -12.41 5.34
C ILE A 27 -25.69 -12.62 4.18
N ILE A 28 -26.09 -12.29 2.94
CA ILE A 28 -25.22 -12.39 1.77
C ILE A 28 -24.11 -11.33 1.85
N ILE A 29 -24.43 -10.08 2.21
CA ILE A 29 -23.45 -8.99 2.40
C ILE A 29 -22.48 -9.28 3.55
N SER A 30 -22.96 -9.89 4.65
CA SER A 30 -22.11 -10.27 5.78
C SER A 30 -21.25 -11.52 5.53
N LYS A 31 -21.61 -12.36 4.55
CA LYS A 31 -20.80 -13.50 4.09
C LYS A 31 -19.96 -13.19 2.85
N LEU A 32 -20.22 -12.09 2.17
CA LEU A 32 -19.33 -11.56 1.15
C LEU A 32 -18.04 -11.13 1.85
N PRO A 33 -16.86 -11.58 1.37
CA PRO A 33 -15.60 -11.08 1.89
C PRO A 33 -15.65 -9.56 1.71
N VAL A 34 -15.60 -8.84 2.83
CA VAL A 34 -15.48 -7.39 2.83
C VAL A 34 -14.28 -7.05 1.95
N GLU A 35 -14.52 -6.45 0.78
CA GLU A 35 -13.50 -5.76 -0.02
C GLU A 35 -13.07 -4.52 0.76
N GLY A 36 -12.31 -4.84 1.77
CA GLY A 36 -11.64 -4.03 2.77
C GLY A 36 -10.74 -5.02 3.51
N SER A 37 -10.15 -5.94 2.73
CA SER A 37 -9.12 -6.87 3.16
C SER A 37 -8.11 -6.03 3.92
N GLN A 38 -7.96 -6.41 5.19
CA GLN A 38 -6.95 -5.89 6.10
C GLN A 38 -5.70 -5.59 5.30
N THR A 39 -5.32 -4.31 5.28
CA THR A 39 -3.93 -3.89 5.21
C THR A 39 -3.07 -4.82 4.37
N ASN A 40 -2.84 -4.44 3.11
CA ASN A 40 -1.62 -4.80 2.39
C ASN A 40 -0.36 -4.24 3.11
N GLU A 41 -0.28 -4.39 4.43
CA GLU A 41 0.99 -4.68 5.07
C GLU A 41 1.41 -5.99 4.47
N ILE A 42 2.31 -5.88 3.50
CA ILE A 42 3.15 -6.97 3.05
C ILE A 42 3.61 -7.66 4.33
N LEU A 43 2.99 -8.79 4.64
CA LEU A 43 3.36 -9.64 5.76
C LEU A 43 4.67 -10.29 5.32
N ILE A 44 5.75 -9.50 5.41
CA ILE A 44 7.11 -9.97 5.27
C ILE A 44 7.25 -10.93 6.44
N LYS A 45 6.99 -12.22 6.17
CA LYS A 45 7.38 -13.32 7.05
C LYS A 45 8.79 -12.98 7.48
N ARG A 46 8.98 -12.78 8.79
CA ARG A 46 10.29 -12.79 9.43
C ARG A 46 10.89 -14.17 9.17
N SER A 47 11.44 -14.35 7.97
CA SER A 47 12.43 -15.37 7.72
C SER A 47 13.68 -14.82 8.39
N ASP A 48 14.00 -15.44 9.50
CA ASP A 48 15.20 -15.18 10.26
C ASP A 48 16.42 -15.05 9.34
N LYS A 49 17.19 -13.97 9.54
CA LYS A 49 18.59 -13.82 9.08
C LYS A 49 18.84 -13.69 7.57
N ILE A 50 17.99 -12.98 6.83
CA ILE A 50 18.50 -12.25 5.66
C ILE A 50 18.41 -10.76 6.00
N SER A 51 19.55 -10.19 6.40
CA SER A 51 19.89 -8.80 6.11
C SER A 51 19.79 -8.65 4.59
N ASN A 52 18.56 -8.53 4.07
CA ASN A 52 18.30 -8.59 2.65
C ASN A 52 18.40 -7.16 2.13
N PRO A 53 19.36 -6.84 1.24
CA PRO A 53 19.44 -5.54 0.60
C PRO A 53 18.09 -5.07 0.06
N ILE A 54 17.26 -6.02 -0.41
CA ILE A 54 15.90 -5.77 -0.90
C ILE A 54 14.94 -5.33 0.21
N ASN A 55 15.01 -5.93 1.41
CA ASN A 55 14.17 -5.52 2.54
C ASN A 55 14.53 -4.10 2.97
N GLU A 56 15.83 -3.80 3.08
CA GLU A 56 16.31 -2.46 3.41
C GLU A 56 15.77 -1.43 2.41
N LEU A 57 15.82 -1.76 1.11
CA LEU A 57 15.29 -0.95 0.03
C LEU A 57 13.79 -0.67 0.15
N VAL A 58 12.99 -1.71 0.38
CA VAL A 58 11.53 -1.57 0.55
C VAL A 58 11.20 -0.77 1.82
N THR A 59 11.89 -1.05 2.92
CA THR A 59 11.70 -0.36 4.20
C THR A 59 11.98 1.13 4.06
N TYR A 60 13.13 1.51 3.50
CA TYR A 60 13.49 2.91 3.33
C TYR A 60 12.55 3.63 2.36
N ASN A 61 12.10 2.98 1.29
CA ASN A 61 11.09 3.55 0.40
C ASN A 61 9.79 3.91 1.15
N ASN A 62 9.33 3.05 2.05
CA ASN A 62 8.13 3.30 2.83
C ASN A 62 8.29 4.50 3.77
N PHE A 63 9.43 4.61 4.45
CA PHE A 63 9.72 5.76 5.31
C PHE A 63 9.88 7.07 4.54
N ILE A 64 10.51 7.06 3.36
CA ILE A 64 10.61 8.24 2.49
C ILE A 64 9.21 8.73 2.08
N ARG A 65 8.31 7.80 1.71
CA ARG A 65 6.92 8.14 1.36
C ARG A 65 6.16 8.71 2.54
N ARG A 66 6.35 8.14 3.73
CA ARG A 66 5.77 8.66 4.98
C ARG A 66 6.29 10.06 5.29
N TYR A 67 7.59 10.28 5.20
CA TYR A 67 8.23 11.58 5.42
C TYR A 67 7.66 12.64 4.47
N LYS A 68 7.52 12.31 3.18
CA LYS A 68 6.90 13.21 2.19
C LYS A 68 5.46 13.56 2.57
N LYS A 69 4.68 12.59 3.06
CA LYS A 69 3.30 12.81 3.50
C LYS A 69 3.23 13.72 4.73
N GLU A 70 4.17 13.57 5.66
CA GLU A 70 4.21 14.32 6.92
C GLU A 70 4.80 15.73 6.76
N LYS A 71 5.84 15.91 5.93
CA LYS A 71 6.61 17.16 5.79
C LYS A 71 6.34 17.91 4.49
N GLY A 72 5.62 17.31 3.54
CA GLY A 72 5.32 17.89 2.21
C GLY A 72 6.50 17.88 1.22
N LYS A 73 7.69 17.41 1.63
CA LYS A 73 8.91 17.36 0.81
C LYS A 73 9.65 16.03 0.96
N PHE A 74 10.46 15.67 -0.03
CA PHE A 74 11.35 14.52 0.09
C PHE A 74 12.51 14.81 1.07
N PRO A 75 13.01 13.78 1.77
CA PRO A 75 14.17 13.95 2.65
C PRO A 75 15.41 14.29 1.82
N GLU A 76 16.34 15.04 2.40
CA GLU A 76 17.57 15.43 1.71
C GLU A 76 18.58 14.26 1.65
N ASP A 77 18.55 13.37 2.65
CA ASP A 77 19.38 12.17 2.73
C ASP A 77 18.66 11.06 3.54
N LEU A 78 19.23 9.85 3.52
CA LEU A 78 18.72 8.74 4.32
C LEU A 78 18.96 8.93 5.82
N LYS A 79 19.93 9.77 6.19
CA LYS A 79 20.22 10.03 7.60
C LYS A 79 19.08 10.75 8.30
N LYS A 80 18.43 11.69 7.63
CA LYS A 80 17.20 12.31 8.14
C LYS A 80 16.09 11.31 8.39
N ILE A 81 15.97 10.28 7.55
CA ILE A 81 14.99 9.22 7.73
C ILE A 81 15.36 8.35 8.95
N SER A 82 16.63 7.96 9.08
CA SER A 82 17.14 7.22 10.24
C SER A 82 16.92 7.97 11.55
N ASP A 83 17.26 9.27 11.57
CA ASP A 83 17.16 10.12 12.76
C ASP A 83 15.69 10.42 13.12
N GLU A 84 14.82 10.70 12.14
CA GLU A 84 13.40 11.03 12.39
C GLU A 84 12.59 9.82 12.89
N TYR A 85 12.83 8.64 12.32
CA TYR A 85 12.06 7.43 12.65
C TYR A 85 12.82 6.48 13.60
N SER A 86 13.96 6.89 14.13
CA SER A 86 14.82 6.08 15.01
C SER A 86 15.13 4.69 14.44
N ILE A 87 15.40 4.63 13.12
CA ILE A 87 15.76 3.38 12.43
C ILE A 87 17.25 3.30 12.12
N PRO A 88 17.85 2.10 12.06
CA PRO A 88 19.26 1.94 11.71
C PRO A 88 19.59 2.47 10.33
N GLN A 89 20.77 3.09 10.17
CA GLN A 89 21.28 3.56 8.89
C GLN A 89 21.36 2.41 7.86
N PRO A 90 21.01 2.66 6.60
CA PRO A 90 21.08 1.66 5.57
C PRO A 90 22.53 1.37 5.18
N GLN A 91 22.85 0.09 4.97
CA GLN A 91 24.18 -0.34 4.54
C GLN A 91 24.25 -0.63 3.05
N HIS A 92 23.15 -1.07 2.44
CA HIS A 92 23.11 -1.64 1.10
C HIS A 92 22.41 -0.76 0.07
N VAL A 93 21.76 0.34 0.48
CA VAL A 93 21.04 1.22 -0.44
C VAL A 93 21.73 2.56 -0.68
N THR A 94 21.49 3.14 -1.84
CA THR A 94 21.83 4.52 -2.19
C THR A 94 20.55 5.33 -2.39
N TYR A 95 20.66 6.62 -2.09
CA TYR A 95 19.59 7.58 -2.24
C TYR A 95 20.12 8.85 -2.88
N THR A 96 19.41 9.33 -3.89
CA THR A 96 19.69 10.62 -4.52
C THR A 96 18.38 11.35 -4.76
N THR A 97 18.42 12.68 -4.65
CA THR A 97 17.28 13.51 -5.07
C THR A 97 17.45 13.86 -6.54
N ASP A 98 16.34 13.81 -7.28
CA ASP A 98 16.35 14.09 -8.72
C ASP A 98 15.17 14.99 -9.08
N LYS A 99 15.38 15.97 -9.97
CA LYS A 99 14.32 16.93 -10.32
C LYS A 99 13.20 16.29 -11.13
N ASN A 100 13.50 15.28 -11.94
CA ASN A 100 12.56 14.58 -12.79
C ASN A 100 11.80 13.49 -12.03
N TYR A 101 12.46 12.79 -11.11
CA TYR A 101 11.93 11.63 -10.41
C TYR A 101 11.60 11.89 -8.93
N GLY A 102 11.97 13.04 -8.38
CA GLY A 102 11.84 13.42 -6.97
C GLY A 102 12.97 12.84 -6.12
N TYR A 103 13.04 11.50 -6.07
CA TYR A 103 14.19 10.77 -5.55
C TYR A 103 14.42 9.51 -6.35
N ILE A 104 15.60 8.92 -6.16
CA ILE A 104 15.99 7.61 -6.67
C ILE A 104 16.57 6.85 -5.49
N LEU A 105 15.99 5.70 -5.17
CA LEU A 105 16.44 4.78 -4.14
C LEU A 105 16.69 3.41 -4.79
N GLN A 106 17.92 2.93 -4.69
CA GLN A 106 18.38 1.69 -5.32
C GLN A 106 19.42 0.97 -4.47
N LEU A 107 19.81 -0.25 -4.84
CA LEU A 107 20.91 -0.95 -4.18
C LEU A 107 22.26 -0.32 -4.56
N LYS A 108 23.24 -0.43 -3.66
CA LYS A 108 24.66 -0.11 -3.92
C LYS A 108 25.31 -1.13 -4.84
N ASP A 109 24.94 -2.40 -4.69
CA ASP A 109 25.46 -3.49 -5.48
C ASP A 109 24.46 -3.87 -6.57
N ASP A 110 24.89 -3.70 -7.82
CA ASP A 110 24.13 -4.00 -9.04
C ASP A 110 24.07 -5.49 -9.36
N SER A 111 24.83 -6.33 -8.64
CA SER A 111 24.82 -7.79 -8.81
C SER A 111 23.44 -8.40 -8.55
N ILE A 112 22.64 -7.74 -7.71
CA ILE A 112 21.27 -8.13 -7.38
C ILE A 112 20.31 -7.32 -8.24
N LYS A 113 19.57 -7.99 -9.13
CA LYS A 113 18.45 -7.36 -9.84
C LYS A 113 17.37 -6.95 -8.85
N ALA A 114 17.31 -5.66 -8.54
CA ALA A 114 16.33 -5.07 -7.63
C ALA A 114 15.59 -3.90 -8.29
N PRO A 115 14.34 -3.61 -7.86
CA PRO A 115 13.59 -2.48 -8.38
C PRO A 115 14.25 -1.15 -8.01
N VAL A 116 14.10 -0.12 -8.85
CA VAL A 116 14.49 1.25 -8.50
C VAL A 116 13.23 1.99 -8.04
N PHE A 117 13.26 2.53 -6.81
CA PHE A 117 12.16 3.31 -6.28
C PHE A 117 12.36 4.79 -6.56
N THR A 118 11.30 5.44 -7.03
CA THR A 118 11.30 6.87 -7.30
C THR A 118 10.11 7.58 -6.67
N GLY A 119 10.19 8.89 -6.59
CA GLY A 119 9.08 9.75 -6.15
C GLY A 119 7.85 9.71 -7.05
N LYS A 120 7.97 9.14 -8.26
CA LYS A 120 6.89 8.92 -9.23
C LYS A 120 6.34 7.49 -9.23
N GLY A 121 7.00 6.53 -8.57
CA GLY A 121 6.62 5.12 -8.57
C GLY A 121 7.82 4.18 -8.63
N ILE A 122 7.58 2.92 -9.00
CA ILE A 122 8.63 1.92 -9.20
C ILE A 122 9.00 1.93 -10.69
N ASP A 123 10.28 2.17 -11.01
CA ASP A 123 10.78 1.98 -12.36
C ASP A 123 11.57 0.65 -12.39
N ILE A 124 11.09 -0.31 -13.16
CA ILE A 124 11.75 -1.60 -13.40
C ILE A 124 12.51 -1.49 -14.73
N LYS A 125 13.31 -0.45 -14.90
CA LYS A 125 14.28 -0.38 -15.98
C LYS A 125 15.66 -0.57 -15.39
N ASN A 126 16.37 -1.56 -15.95
CA ASN A 126 17.77 -1.86 -15.69
C ASN A 126 18.53 -0.57 -15.40
N ASN A 127 18.96 -0.40 -14.15
CA ASN A 127 19.90 0.61 -13.69
C ASN A 127 19.86 1.91 -14.51
N ILE A 128 19.09 2.89 -14.04
CA ILE A 128 19.00 4.25 -14.64
C ILE A 128 20.41 4.91 -14.75
N PHE A 129 21.43 4.32 -14.11
CA PHE A 129 22.83 4.72 -14.14
C PHE A 129 23.79 3.80 -14.92
N LYS A 130 23.32 2.81 -15.71
CA LYS A 130 24.22 2.18 -16.68
C LYS A 130 24.59 3.25 -17.71
N ARG A 131 25.71 3.94 -17.45
CA ARG A 131 26.49 4.63 -18.46
C ARG A 131 26.61 3.64 -19.61
N GLU A 132 26.08 4.01 -20.76
CA GLU A 132 26.51 3.40 -22.01
C GLU A 132 28.02 3.62 -22.07
N GLU A 133 28.80 2.55 -21.85
CA GLU A 133 30.20 2.56 -22.23
C GLU A 133 30.24 2.74 -23.75
N LYS A 134 30.85 3.84 -24.18
CA LYS A 134 31.18 4.10 -25.59
C LYS A 134 32.47 3.38 -25.95
#